data_AF-A0A2T0FPX9-F1
#
_entry.id   AF-A0A2T0FPX9-F1
#
_cell.length_a   1.000
_cell.length_b   1.000
_cell.length_c   1.000
_cell.angle_alpha   90.00
_cell.angle_beta   90.00
_cell.angle_gamma   90.00
#
_symmetry.space_group_name_H-M   'P 1'
#
loop_
_entity.id
_entity.type
_entity.pdbx_description
1 polymer ?
#
loop_
_entity_poly.entity_id
_entity_poly.type
_entity_poly.pdbx_seq_one_letter_code
_entity_poly.pdbx_strand_id
1 'polypeptide(L)'
;MDIESGRSEKQSQLLPKNRLLLGVGLAIQIGLSVLVFWFYDALYNRSPAGCAALVSMSLCATSQLLVQLFTSRFDLSRLVKFYVWGAQNGIWTRFWTEQLTNKLEWTITKVLWDQIYGNSMGIFMYISLSGYWEGYNLTLYLQENYWNSLKASWLVWPIASLVQFYVVPHRYIALFNTAVNFVWTIVLGLIA
;
A
#
# COMPACT_ATOMS: atom_id res chain seq x y z
N MET A 1 -36.83 -4.70 -28.50
CA MET A 1 -36.01 -3.48 -28.60
C MET A 1 -35.82 -2.77 -27.25
N ASP A 2 -36.07 -3.43 -26.09
CA ASP A 2 -36.16 -2.74 -24.78
C ASP A 2 -35.24 -3.30 -23.67
N ILE A 3 -34.18 -4.03 -24.01
CA ILE A 3 -33.23 -4.56 -23.00
C ILE A 3 -32.07 -3.58 -22.76
N GLU A 4 -31.70 -2.77 -23.75
CA GLU A 4 -30.60 -1.79 -23.63
C GLU A 4 -30.99 -0.51 -22.88
N SER A 5 -32.24 -0.03 -23.02
CA SER A 5 -32.67 1.20 -22.32
C SER A 5 -32.76 0.99 -20.80
N GLY A 6 -33.27 -0.14 -20.33
CA GLY A 6 -33.35 -0.48 -18.90
C GLY A 6 -31.98 -0.77 -18.24
N ARG A 7 -30.95 -1.10 -19.04
CA ARG A 7 -29.57 -1.30 -18.55
C ARG A 7 -28.83 0.03 -18.37
N SER A 8 -29.04 0.95 -19.31
CA SER A 8 -28.52 2.32 -19.27
C SER A 8 -29.09 3.13 -18.10
N GLU A 9 -30.39 3.00 -17.82
CA GLU A 9 -31.06 3.71 -16.71
C GLU A 9 -30.67 3.17 -15.33
N LYS A 10 -30.49 1.84 -15.19
CA LYS A 10 -29.92 1.25 -13.96
C LYS A 10 -28.46 1.64 -13.76
N GLN A 11 -27.65 1.69 -14.83
CA GLN A 11 -26.25 2.13 -14.74
C GLN A 11 -26.15 3.62 -14.34
N SER A 12 -27.01 4.49 -14.86
CA SER A 12 -26.99 5.93 -14.53
C SER A 12 -27.42 6.21 -13.09
N GLN A 13 -28.36 5.43 -12.54
CA GLN A 13 -28.81 5.56 -11.13
C GLN A 13 -27.87 4.89 -10.12
N LEU A 14 -27.12 3.86 -10.50
CA LEU A 14 -26.14 3.20 -9.63
C LEU A 14 -24.86 4.03 -9.41
N LEU A 15 -24.46 4.83 -10.41
CA LEU A 15 -23.29 5.72 -10.37
C LEU A 15 -23.28 6.72 -9.18
N PRO A 16 -24.34 7.50 -8.91
CA PRO A 16 -24.36 8.45 -7.80
C PRO A 16 -24.39 7.76 -6.43
N LYS A 17 -25.09 6.63 -6.30
CA LYS A 17 -25.18 5.88 -5.04
C LYS A 17 -23.83 5.25 -4.66
N ASN A 18 -23.10 4.72 -5.64
CA ASN A 18 -21.75 4.16 -5.42
C ASN A 18 -20.74 5.24 -5.04
N ARG A 19 -20.83 6.44 -5.64
CA ARG A 19 -19.96 7.57 -5.27
C ARG A 19 -20.23 8.07 -3.85
N LEU A 20 -21.49 8.12 -3.42
CA LEU A 20 -21.83 8.47 -2.03
C LEU A 20 -21.28 7.45 -1.04
N LEU A 21 -21.46 6.15 -1.30
CA LEU A 21 -20.91 5.07 -0.47
C LEU A 21 -19.38 5.12 -0.38
N LEU A 22 -18.70 5.33 -1.52
CA LEU A 22 -17.25 5.51 -1.59
C LEU A 22 -16.80 6.75 -0.80
N GLY A 23 -17.52 7.86 -0.92
CA GLY A 23 -17.24 9.10 -0.20
C GLY A 23 -17.38 8.94 1.32
N VAL A 24 -18.44 8.29 1.79
CA VAL A 24 -18.64 7.98 3.21
C VAL A 24 -17.57 7.01 3.72
N GLY A 25 -17.28 5.94 2.97
CA GLY A 25 -16.23 4.99 3.32
C GLY A 25 -14.86 5.64 3.41
N LEU A 26 -14.54 6.54 2.47
CA LEU A 26 -13.29 7.31 2.50
C LEU A 26 -13.23 8.26 3.70
N ALA A 27 -14.32 8.96 4.03
CA ALA A 27 -14.37 9.85 5.19
C ALA A 27 -14.12 9.07 6.51
N ILE A 28 -14.76 7.91 6.66
CA ILE A 28 -14.52 7.01 7.79
C ILE A 28 -13.05 6.58 7.84
N GLN A 29 -12.49 6.20 6.69
CA GLN A 29 -11.12 5.72 6.61
C GLN A 29 -10.07 6.81 6.90
N ILE A 30 -10.31 8.04 6.45
CA ILE A 30 -9.50 9.20 6.82
C ILE A 30 -9.57 9.43 8.33
N GLY A 31 -10.77 9.36 8.92
CA GLY A 31 -10.95 9.44 10.36
C GLY A 31 -10.14 8.37 11.12
N LEU A 32 -10.20 7.12 10.67
CA LEU A 32 -9.40 6.03 11.24
C LEU A 32 -7.89 6.29 11.12
N SER A 33 -7.45 6.77 9.96
CA SER A 33 -6.04 7.11 9.74
C SER A 33 -5.60 8.23 10.69
N VAL A 34 -6.39 9.29 10.83
CA VAL A 34 -6.14 10.41 11.77
C VAL A 34 -6.08 9.91 13.21
N LEU A 35 -6.95 8.99 13.62
CA LEU A 35 -6.88 8.38 14.96
C LEU A 35 -5.58 7.60 15.17
N VAL A 36 -5.17 6.80 14.18
CA VAL A 36 -3.89 6.06 14.25
C VAL A 36 -2.71 7.04 14.36
N PHE A 37 -2.74 8.16 13.64
CA PHE A 37 -1.74 9.21 13.75
C PHE A 37 -1.72 9.89 15.12
N TRP A 38 -2.90 10.21 15.66
CA TRP A 38 -3.02 10.85 16.98
C TRP A 38 -2.45 9.93 18.06
N PHE A 39 -2.80 8.64 18.03
CA PHE A 39 -2.32 7.67 19.01
C PHE A 39 -0.98 7.02 18.64
N TYR A 40 -0.26 7.53 17.65
CA TYR A 40 0.94 6.90 17.10
C TYR A 40 1.98 6.58 18.18
N ASP A 41 2.34 7.56 19.00
CA ASP A 41 3.35 7.36 20.05
C ASP A 41 2.90 6.34 21.10
N ALA A 42 1.62 6.36 21.47
CA ALA A 42 1.05 5.38 22.40
C ALA A 42 1.07 3.96 21.81
N LEU A 43 0.72 3.80 20.53
CA LEU A 43 0.75 2.53 19.81
C LEU A 43 2.19 2.02 19.66
N TYR A 44 3.12 2.90 19.27
CA TYR A 44 4.54 2.57 19.10
C TYR A 44 5.15 2.08 20.40
N ASN A 45 4.87 2.75 21.52
CA ASN A 45 5.39 2.36 22.84
C ASN A 45 4.82 1.03 23.35
N ARG A 46 3.64 0.60 22.88
CA ARG A 46 3.09 -0.72 23.20
C ARG A 46 3.61 -1.83 22.31
N SER A 47 3.66 -1.59 21.00
CA SER A 47 4.18 -2.54 20.03
C SER A 47 4.62 -1.80 18.76
N PRO A 48 5.93 -1.65 18.51
CA PRO A 48 6.42 -0.99 17.29
C PRO A 48 5.95 -1.68 16.01
N ALA A 49 5.93 -3.01 15.99
CA ALA A 49 5.44 -3.80 14.85
C ALA A 49 3.92 -3.67 14.66
N GLY A 50 3.15 -3.69 15.75
CA GLY A 50 1.70 -3.46 15.71
C GLY A 50 1.35 -2.06 15.24
N CYS A 51 2.09 -1.04 15.69
CA CYS A 51 1.95 0.33 15.22
C CYS A 51 2.24 0.44 13.72
N ALA A 52 3.33 -0.16 13.25
CA ALA A 52 3.65 -0.19 11.82
C ALA A 52 2.56 -0.86 11.00
N ALA A 53 2.05 -2.01 11.45
CA ALA A 53 0.94 -2.71 10.78
C ALA A 53 -0.31 -1.84 10.67
N LEU A 54 -0.74 -1.19 11.76
CA LEU A 54 -1.96 -0.37 11.79
C LEU A 54 -1.85 0.87 10.90
N VAL A 55 -0.72 1.57 10.95
CA VAL A 55 -0.45 2.74 10.11
C VAL A 55 -0.46 2.33 8.64
N SER A 56 0.28 1.28 8.29
CA SER A 56 0.36 0.79 6.91
C SER A 56 -0.98 0.30 6.37
N MET A 57 -1.71 -0.47 7.16
CA MET A 57 -3.05 -0.93 6.84
C MET A 57 -4.02 0.24 6.60
N SER A 58 -4.04 1.24 7.49
CA SER A 58 -4.97 2.37 7.39
C SER A 58 -4.71 3.23 6.16
N LEU A 59 -3.45 3.56 5.87
CA LEU A 59 -3.07 4.37 4.70
C LEU A 59 -3.22 3.61 3.38
N CYS A 60 -2.84 2.33 3.31
CA CYS A 60 -3.05 1.52 2.10
C CYS A 60 -4.54 1.36 1.75
N ALA A 61 -5.41 1.20 2.76
CA ALA A 61 -6.85 1.19 2.53
C ALA A 61 -7.36 2.57 2.07
N THR A 62 -6.80 3.66 2.60
CA THR A 62 -7.15 5.03 2.18
C THR A 62 -6.76 5.29 0.73
N SER A 63 -5.54 4.94 0.32
CA SER A 63 -5.10 5.11 -1.08
C SER A 63 -5.97 4.29 -2.02
N GLN A 64 -6.31 3.05 -1.65
CA GLN A 64 -7.17 2.20 -2.47
C GLN A 64 -8.60 2.74 -2.61
N LEU A 65 -9.18 3.30 -1.54
CA LEU A 65 -10.49 3.96 -1.62
C LEU A 65 -10.44 5.23 -2.48
N LEU A 66 -9.37 6.03 -2.39
CA LEU A 66 -9.18 7.19 -3.27
C LEU A 66 -9.14 6.79 -4.74
N VAL A 67 -8.37 5.76 -5.09
CA VAL A 67 -8.33 5.21 -6.45
C VAL A 67 -9.71 4.74 -6.90
N GLN A 68 -10.47 4.05 -6.04
CA GLN A 68 -11.83 3.61 -6.38
C GLN A 68 -12.82 4.76 -6.55
N LEU A 69 -12.63 5.86 -5.81
CA LEU A 69 -13.40 7.09 -5.97
C LEU A 69 -13.12 7.75 -7.33
N PHE A 70 -11.84 7.90 -7.70
CA PHE A 70 -11.45 8.49 -8.99
C PHE A 70 -11.89 7.63 -10.18
N THR A 71 -11.76 6.32 -10.07
CA THR A 71 -12.20 5.38 -11.13
C THR A 71 -13.71 5.09 -11.10
N SER A 72 -14.42 5.55 -10.06
CA SER A 72 -15.86 5.30 -9.83
C SER A 72 -16.25 3.82 -9.83
N ARG A 73 -15.32 2.93 -9.43
CA ARG A 73 -15.50 1.47 -9.37
C ARG A 73 -15.25 0.98 -7.95
N PHE A 74 -16.32 0.68 -7.23
CA PHE A 74 -16.20 0.09 -5.90
C PHE A 74 -15.88 -1.41 -6.02
N ASP A 75 -14.79 -1.82 -5.38
CA ASP A 75 -14.33 -3.20 -5.29
C ASP A 75 -13.89 -3.49 -3.86
N LEU A 76 -14.78 -4.14 -3.10
CA LEU A 76 -14.54 -4.51 -1.72
C LEU A 76 -13.41 -5.54 -1.58
N SER A 77 -13.31 -6.50 -2.52
CA SER A 77 -12.28 -7.53 -2.48
C SER A 77 -10.89 -6.89 -2.58
N ARG A 78 -10.73 -5.96 -3.53
CA ARG A 78 -9.50 -5.18 -3.67
C ARG A 78 -9.22 -4.32 -2.44
N LEU A 79 -10.24 -3.71 -1.85
CA LEU A 79 -10.06 -2.94 -0.62
C LEU A 79 -9.52 -3.82 0.52
N VAL A 80 -10.12 -4.98 0.77
CA VAL A 80 -9.67 -5.92 1.80
C VAL A 80 -8.25 -6.43 1.51
N LYS A 81 -7.90 -6.69 0.23
CA LYS A 81 -6.52 -7.03 -0.17
C LYS A 81 -5.52 -5.96 0.29
N PHE A 82 -5.86 -4.68 0.14
CA PHE A 82 -5.00 -3.57 0.56
C PHE A 82 -4.90 -3.40 2.07
N TYR A 83 -5.92 -3.80 2.84
CA TYR A 83 -5.79 -3.92 4.30
C TYR A 83 -4.75 -4.99 4.68
N VAL A 84 -4.86 -6.18 4.10
CA VAL A 84 -3.94 -7.30 4.36
C VAL A 84 -2.52 -6.95 3.92
N TRP A 85 -2.38 -6.40 2.71
CA TRP A 85 -1.10 -5.93 2.18
C TRP A 85 -0.48 -4.87 3.08
N GLY A 86 -1.26 -3.86 3.50
CA GLY A 86 -0.76 -2.81 4.38
C GLY A 86 -0.25 -3.36 5.71
N ALA A 87 -1.01 -4.24 6.36
CA ALA A 87 -0.58 -4.87 7.62
C ALA A 87 0.73 -5.67 7.44
N GLN A 88 0.80 -6.51 6.41
CA GLN A 88 1.99 -7.30 6.10
C GLN A 88 3.20 -6.41 5.78
N ASN A 89 3.02 -5.41 4.91
CA ASN A 89 4.08 -4.49 4.51
C ASN A 89 4.60 -3.69 5.70
N GLY A 90 3.71 -3.20 6.58
CA GLY A 90 4.13 -2.47 7.78
C GLY A 90 5.02 -3.29 8.71
N ILE A 91 4.66 -4.56 8.96
CA ILE A 91 5.46 -5.49 9.77
C ILE A 91 6.81 -5.76 9.08
N TRP A 92 6.79 -6.05 7.78
CA TRP A 92 8.00 -6.30 7.00
C TRP A 92 8.95 -5.11 7.01
N THR A 93 8.46 -3.91 6.70
CA THR A 93 9.27 -2.68 6.71
C THR A 93 9.88 -2.44 8.08
N ARG A 94 9.12 -2.62 9.16
CA ARG A 94 9.65 -2.41 10.51
C ARG A 94 10.79 -3.38 10.80
N PHE A 95 10.53 -4.67 10.63
CA PHE A 95 11.53 -5.71 10.82
C PHE A 95 12.78 -5.47 9.97
N TRP A 96 12.61 -5.28 8.68
CA TRP A 96 13.73 -5.14 7.74
C TRP A 96 14.62 -3.93 8.04
N THR A 97 13.99 -2.78 8.32
CA THR A 97 14.73 -1.53 8.58
C THR A 97 15.42 -1.53 9.94
N GLU A 98 14.86 -2.21 10.96
CA GLU A 98 15.57 -2.50 12.22
C GLU A 98 16.83 -3.33 11.94
N GLN A 99 16.72 -4.41 11.16
CA GLN A 99 17.85 -5.27 10.82
C GLN A 99 18.96 -4.50 10.09
N LEU A 100 18.61 -3.66 9.12
CA LEU A 100 19.58 -2.82 8.40
C LEU A 100 20.22 -1.76 9.31
N THR A 101 19.43 -1.13 10.18
CA THR A 101 19.93 -0.09 11.09
C THR A 101 20.89 -0.67 12.13
N ASN A 102 20.61 -1.87 12.63
CA ASN A 102 21.42 -2.52 13.66
C ASN A 102 22.69 -3.20 13.12
N LYS A 103 22.68 -3.67 11.87
CA LYS A 103 23.78 -4.46 11.29
C LYS A 103 24.72 -3.66 10.39
N LEU A 104 24.27 -2.52 9.86
CA LEU A 104 25.03 -1.73 8.91
C LEU A 104 25.24 -0.33 9.47
N GLU A 105 26.43 0.21 9.31
CA GLU A 105 26.76 1.55 9.75
C GLU A 105 26.39 2.58 8.67
N TRP A 106 26.92 2.37 7.46
CA TRP A 106 26.83 3.33 6.36
C TRP A 106 25.44 3.33 5.68
N THR A 107 24.87 4.53 5.53
CA THR A 107 23.58 4.75 4.87
C THR A 107 23.54 4.22 3.44
N ILE A 108 24.60 4.43 2.66
CA ILE A 108 24.67 3.94 1.27
C ILE A 108 24.57 2.41 1.24
N THR A 109 25.26 1.72 2.16
CA THR A 109 25.19 0.27 2.28
C THR A 109 23.77 -0.18 2.65
N LYS A 110 23.09 0.50 3.58
CA LYS A 110 21.68 0.21 3.90
C LYS A 110 20.78 0.31 2.67
N VAL A 111 20.94 1.37 1.86
CA VAL A 111 20.16 1.55 0.63
C VAL A 111 20.44 0.43 -0.37
N LEU A 112 21.71 0.05 -0.59
CA LEU A 112 22.05 -1.03 -1.52
C LEU A 112 21.43 -2.36 -1.08
N TRP A 113 21.55 -2.71 0.19
CA TRP A 113 20.94 -3.92 0.75
C TRP A 113 19.41 -3.87 0.68
N ASP A 114 18.82 -2.71 0.94
CA ASP A 114 17.38 -2.51 0.78
C ASP A 114 16.94 -2.74 -0.67
N GLN A 115 17.65 -2.20 -1.67
CA GLN A 115 17.26 -2.38 -3.07
C GLN A 115 17.44 -3.81 -3.58
N ILE A 116 18.49 -4.51 -3.12
CA ILE A 116 18.78 -5.88 -3.57
C ILE A 116 17.85 -6.88 -2.89
N TYR A 117 17.63 -6.76 -1.58
CA TYR A 117 16.92 -7.76 -0.79
C TYR A 117 15.57 -7.26 -0.28
N GLY A 118 15.52 -6.08 0.33
CA GLY A 118 14.31 -5.51 0.92
C GLY A 118 13.19 -5.31 -0.09
N ASN A 119 13.49 -4.54 -1.14
CA ASN A 119 12.58 -4.19 -2.22
C ASN A 119 12.23 -5.42 -3.07
N SER A 120 13.21 -6.25 -3.43
CA SER A 120 12.97 -7.53 -4.12
C SER A 120 11.99 -8.42 -3.36
N MET A 121 12.20 -8.59 -2.05
CA MET A 121 11.31 -9.38 -1.20
C MET A 121 9.94 -8.71 -1.05
N GLY A 122 9.88 -7.39 -0.89
CA GLY A 122 8.61 -6.65 -0.82
C GLY A 122 7.76 -6.80 -2.08
N ILE A 123 8.38 -6.71 -3.26
CA ILE A 123 7.70 -6.91 -4.55
C ILE A 123 7.29 -8.37 -4.72
N PHE A 124 8.15 -9.32 -4.34
CA PHE A 124 7.78 -10.74 -4.33
C PHE A 124 6.53 -10.98 -3.47
N MET A 125 6.53 -10.48 -2.23
CA MET A 125 5.39 -10.58 -1.31
C MET A 125 4.10 -9.98 -1.89
N TYR A 126 4.17 -8.78 -2.49
CA TYR A 126 3.00 -8.12 -3.08
C TYR A 126 2.43 -8.89 -4.27
N ILE A 127 3.31 -9.33 -5.19
CA ILE A 127 2.90 -10.06 -6.40
C ILE A 127 2.34 -11.43 -6.01
N SER A 128 2.96 -12.11 -5.04
CA SER A 128 2.45 -13.38 -4.54
C SER A 128 1.10 -13.24 -3.87
N LEU A 129 0.92 -12.24 -3.01
CA LEU A 129 -0.36 -11.93 -2.40
C LEU A 129 -1.42 -11.64 -3.47
N SER A 130 -1.10 -10.80 -4.46
CA SER A 130 -2.04 -10.43 -5.52
C SER A 130 -2.41 -11.61 -6.41
N GLY A 131 -1.44 -12.41 -6.84
CA GLY A 131 -1.68 -13.59 -7.68
C GLY A 131 -2.54 -14.63 -6.96
N TYR A 132 -2.27 -14.89 -5.68
CA TYR A 132 -3.09 -15.79 -4.89
C TYR A 132 -4.51 -15.24 -4.66
N TRP A 133 -4.63 -13.96 -4.31
CA TRP A 133 -5.90 -13.29 -4.04
C TRP A 133 -6.82 -13.26 -5.26
N GLU A 134 -6.26 -13.10 -6.45
CA GLU A 134 -6.97 -13.04 -7.72
C GLU A 134 -7.20 -14.44 -8.34
N GLY A 135 -6.71 -15.50 -7.69
CA GLY A 135 -6.91 -16.89 -8.12
C GLY A 135 -6.08 -17.30 -9.34
N TYR A 136 -4.98 -16.60 -9.62
CA TYR A 136 -4.09 -16.91 -10.74
C TYR A 136 -3.15 -18.08 -10.42
N ASN A 137 -2.59 -18.68 -11.48
CA ASN A 137 -1.43 -19.54 -11.32
C ASN A 137 -0.24 -18.69 -10.82
N LEU A 138 0.14 -18.90 -9.56
CA LEU A 138 1.13 -18.07 -8.88
C LEU A 138 2.48 -18.03 -9.61
N THR A 139 2.94 -19.16 -10.15
CA THR A 139 4.23 -19.25 -10.84
C THR A 139 4.24 -18.41 -12.10
N LEU A 140 3.21 -18.55 -12.94
CA LEU A 140 3.08 -17.77 -14.18
C LEU A 140 2.93 -16.28 -13.86
N TYR A 141 2.08 -15.94 -12.90
CA TYR A 141 1.84 -14.55 -12.50
C TYR A 141 3.11 -13.87 -11.98
N LEU A 142 3.94 -14.56 -11.19
CA LEU A 142 5.25 -14.07 -10.75
C LEU A 142 6.19 -13.85 -11.93
N GLN A 143 6.30 -14.81 -12.86
CA GLN A 143 7.19 -14.69 -14.02
C GLN A 143 6.85 -13.48 -14.90
N GLU A 144 5.56 -13.20 -15.09
CA GLU A 144 5.07 -12.10 -15.93
C GLU A 144 5.23 -10.72 -15.25
N ASN A 145 4.95 -10.64 -13.94
CA ASN A 145 4.77 -9.35 -13.27
C ASN A 145 5.94 -8.93 -12.38
N TYR A 146 6.74 -9.87 -11.86
CA TYR A 146 7.77 -9.58 -10.85
C TYR A 146 8.82 -8.60 -11.35
N TRP A 147 9.46 -8.89 -12.49
CA TRP A 147 10.55 -8.06 -13.00
C TRP A 147 10.10 -6.68 -13.46
N ASN A 148 8.90 -6.60 -14.05
CA ASN A 148 8.32 -5.32 -14.46
C ASN A 148 8.03 -4.43 -13.23
N SER A 149 7.46 -5.04 -12.18
CA SER A 149 7.16 -4.34 -10.93
C SER A 149 8.41 -3.95 -10.15
N LEU A 150 9.46 -4.77 -10.18
CA LEU A 150 10.74 -4.48 -9.54
C LEU A 150 11.44 -3.30 -10.24
N LYS A 151 11.47 -3.30 -11.58
CA LYS A 151 12.03 -2.17 -12.35
C LYS A 151 11.30 -0.87 -12.08
N ALA A 152 9.97 -0.90 -12.05
CA ALA A 152 9.16 0.28 -11.70
C ALA A 152 9.47 0.76 -10.28
N SER A 153 9.67 -0.18 -9.35
CA SER A 153 10.01 0.14 -7.97
C SER A 153 11.38 0.81 -7.82
N TRP A 154 12.37 0.41 -8.62
CA TRP A 154 13.69 1.07 -8.61
C TRP A 154 13.67 2.54 -9.07
N LEU A 155 12.57 3.04 -9.64
CA LEU A 155 12.45 4.47 -9.96
C LEU A 155 12.22 5.33 -8.72
N VAL A 156 11.56 4.78 -7.70
CA VAL A 156 11.09 5.56 -6.52
C VAL A 156 11.83 5.13 -5.25
N TRP A 157 11.99 3.82 -5.04
CA TRP A 157 12.45 3.27 -3.78
C TRP A 157 13.92 3.54 -3.42
N PRO A 158 14.89 3.66 -4.34
CA PRO A 158 16.26 4.04 -3.96
C PRO A 158 16.32 5.43 -3.33
N ILE A 159 15.58 6.40 -3.89
CA ILE A 159 15.50 7.76 -3.36
C ILE A 159 14.75 7.76 -2.03
N ALA A 160 13.62 7.07 -1.95
CA ALA A 160 12.86 6.94 -0.70
C ALA A 160 13.72 6.30 0.41
N SER A 161 14.48 5.26 0.10
CA SER A 161 15.37 4.59 1.05
C SER A 161 16.49 5.49 1.54
N LEU A 162 17.06 6.30 0.65
CA LEU A 162 18.07 7.28 1.02
C LEU A 162 17.51 8.27 2.05
N VAL A 163 16.32 8.84 1.79
CA VAL A 163 15.65 9.75 2.72
C VAL A 163 15.32 9.04 4.04
N GLN A 164 14.80 7.81 3.96
CA GLN A 164 14.42 7.01 5.11
C GLN A 164 15.59 6.73 6.06
N PHE A 165 16.77 6.42 5.54
CA PHE A 165 17.94 6.09 6.37
C PHE A 165 18.82 7.29 6.73
N TYR A 166 18.69 8.41 6.02
CA TYR A 166 19.49 9.61 6.27
C TYR A 166 18.75 10.67 7.11
N VAL A 167 17.46 10.89 6.84
CA VAL A 167 16.69 12.01 7.40
C VAL A 167 15.68 11.55 8.44
N VAL A 168 14.99 10.44 8.18
CA VAL A 168 13.83 10.03 8.98
C VAL A 168 14.29 9.37 10.29
N PRO A 169 13.83 9.85 11.47
CA PRO A 169 14.11 9.17 12.72
C PRO A 169 13.59 7.74 12.67
N HIS A 170 14.37 6.78 13.22
CA HIS A 170 14.11 5.35 13.08
C HIS A 170 12.68 4.93 13.48
N ARG A 171 12.08 5.60 14.47
CA ARG A 171 10.69 5.37 14.88
C ARG A 171 9.67 5.62 13.76
N TYR A 172 9.89 6.63 12.92
CA TYR A 172 8.96 7.08 11.88
C TYR A 172 9.19 6.46 10.51
N ILE A 173 10.19 5.58 10.37
CA ILE A 173 10.54 4.95 9.10
C ILE A 173 9.34 4.21 8.48
N ALA A 174 8.61 3.40 9.26
CA ALA A 174 7.46 2.65 8.75
C ALA A 174 6.34 3.58 8.27
N LEU A 175 6.15 4.70 8.96
CA LEU A 175 5.19 5.72 8.57
C LEU A 175 5.61 6.41 7.26
N PHE A 176 6.86 6.83 7.14
CA PHE A 176 7.39 7.44 5.92
C PHE A 176 7.27 6.48 4.72
N ASN A 177 7.70 5.23 4.88
CA ASN A 177 7.60 4.20 3.84
C ASN A 177 6.15 4.04 3.36
N THR A 178 5.22 4.00 4.31
CA THR A 178 3.79 3.90 4.00
C THR A 178 3.27 5.13 3.28
N ALA A 179 3.70 6.34 3.67
CA ALA A 179 3.30 7.57 2.99
C ALA A 179 3.76 7.61 1.53
N VAL A 180 4.99 7.13 1.25
CA VAL A 180 5.48 6.96 -0.12
C VAL A 180 4.62 5.93 -0.88
N ASN A 181 4.30 4.80 -0.25
CA ASN A 181 3.46 3.75 -0.85
C ASN A 181 2.03 4.24 -1.13
N PHE A 182 1.45 5.06 -0.25
CA PHE A 182 0.15 5.71 -0.44
C PHE A 182 0.13 6.52 -1.74
N VAL A 183 1.14 7.38 -1.95
CA VAL A 183 1.28 8.18 -3.17
C VAL A 183 1.49 7.28 -4.38
N TRP A 184 2.38 6.29 -4.26
CA TRP A 184 2.68 5.36 -5.35
C TRP A 184 1.46 4.56 -5.81
N THR A 185 0.64 4.09 -4.87
CA THR A 185 -0.62 3.37 -5.15
C THR A 185 -1.58 4.25 -5.94
N ILE A 186 -1.71 5.54 -5.59
CA ILE A 186 -2.58 6.47 -6.30
C ILE A 186 -2.06 6.70 -7.72
N VAL A 187 -0.75 6.94 -7.88
CA VAL A 187 -0.13 7.13 -9.19
C VAL A 187 -0.36 5.92 -10.10
N LEU A 188 -0.08 4.71 -9.63
CA LEU A 188 -0.32 3.49 -10.40
C LEU A 188 -1.81 3.29 -10.71
N GLY A 189 -2.70 3.55 -9.75
CA GLY A 189 -4.13 3.39 -9.93
C GLY A 189 -4.79 4.39 -10.89
N LEU A 190 -4.12 5.50 -11.20
CA LEU A 190 -4.60 6.50 -12.16
C LEU A 190 -3.99 6.33 -13.56
N ILE A 191 -2.82 5.68 -13.66
CA ILE A 191 -2.14 5.43 -14.94
C ILE A 191 -2.60 4.11 -15.58
N ALA A 192 -3.03 3.13 -14.76
CA ALA A 192 -3.54 1.83 -15.20
C ALA A 192 -5.00 1.90 -15.69
#